data_AF-A0A5P9PF99-F1
#
_entry.id   AF-A0A5P9PF99-F1
#
_cell.length_a   1.000
_cell.length_b   1.000
_cell.length_c   1.000
_cell.angle_alpha   90.00
_cell.angle_beta   90.00
_cell.angle_gamma   90.00
#
_symmetry.space_group_name_H-M   'P 1'
#
loop_
_entity.id
_entity.type
_entity.pdbx_description
1 polymer ?
#
loop_
_entity_poly.entity_id
_entity_poly.type
_entity_poly.pdbx_seq_one_letter_code
_entity_poly.pdbx_strand_id
1 'polypeptide(L)'
;MTVRTENGEVRLLLETGPFAAALRAAIRARGLGLERIRYRLLERGVPVSLATLSYWQSGRCRPERPGSLAALTALEDVLGVPPGSLTRLLGPPRRRT
;
A
#
# COMPACT_ATOMS: atom_id res chain seq x y z
N MET A 1 4.11 -2.69 -25.05
CA MET A 1 5.41 -2.05 -24.80
C MET A 1 5.25 -0.94 -23.74
N THR A 2 4.90 -1.29 -22.49
CA THR A 2 4.57 -0.30 -21.42
C THR A 2 5.05 -0.67 -20.01
N VAL A 3 5.57 -1.89 -19.79
CA VAL A 3 5.81 -2.44 -18.44
C VAL A 3 7.04 -1.84 -17.70
N ARG A 4 7.87 -1.05 -18.39
CA ARG A 4 9.10 -0.47 -17.80
C ARG A 4 8.87 0.86 -17.08
N THR A 5 7.89 1.67 -17.51
CA THR A 5 7.64 3.00 -16.91
C THR A 5 6.80 2.90 -15.64
N GLU A 6 5.90 1.91 -15.56
CA GLU A 6 5.00 1.72 -14.40
C GLU A 6 5.78 1.45 -13.10
N ASN A 7 6.88 0.69 -13.16
CA ASN A 7 7.71 0.41 -11.98
C ASN A 7 8.48 1.64 -11.47
N GLY A 8 8.89 2.54 -12.37
CA GLY A 8 9.56 3.79 -12.00
C GLY A 8 8.62 4.79 -11.34
N GLU A 9 7.40 4.92 -11.88
CA GLU A 9 6.36 5.78 -11.31
C GLU A 9 5.89 5.27 -9.94
N VAL A 10 5.70 3.95 -9.80
CA VAL A 10 5.38 3.32 -8.51
C VAL A 10 6.47 3.63 -7.48
N ARG A 11 7.75 3.51 -7.84
CA ARG A 11 8.87 3.87 -6.95
C ARG A 11 8.81 5.34 -6.51
N LEU A 12 8.61 6.27 -7.45
CA LEU A 12 8.49 7.70 -7.12
C LEU A 12 7.35 7.97 -6.13
N LEU A 13 6.20 7.31 -6.36
CA LEU A 13 5.03 7.43 -5.49
C LEU A 13 5.27 6.81 -4.10
N LEU A 14 6.00 5.70 -4.02
CA LEU A 14 6.39 5.09 -2.75
C LEU A 14 7.38 5.94 -1.96
N GLU A 15 8.17 6.80 -2.62
CA GLU A 15 9.14 7.68 -1.97
C GLU A 15 8.54 9.01 -1.52
N THR A 16 7.73 9.64 -2.36
CA THR A 16 7.27 11.04 -2.17
C THR A 16 5.77 11.24 -2.39
N GLY A 17 5.07 10.23 -2.90
CA GLY A 17 3.67 10.34 -3.30
C GLY A 17 2.68 10.23 -2.13
N PRO A 18 1.41 10.60 -2.36
CA PRO A 18 0.38 10.37 -1.37
C PRO A 18 0.15 8.86 -1.21
N PHE A 19 0.06 8.38 0.04
CA PHE A 19 -0.15 6.98 0.40
C PHE A 19 -1.20 6.28 -0.46
N ALA A 20 -2.36 6.92 -0.66
CA ALA A 20 -3.45 6.38 -1.46
C ALA A 20 -3.07 6.13 -2.94
N ALA A 21 -2.29 7.04 -3.54
CA ALA A 21 -1.82 6.86 -4.92
C ALA A 21 -0.72 5.80 -4.99
N ALA A 22 0.23 5.81 -4.06
CA ALA A 22 1.29 4.80 -3.97
C ALA A 22 0.71 3.39 -3.79
N LEU A 23 -0.28 3.24 -2.92
CA LEU A 23 -0.99 1.98 -2.69
C LEU A 23 -1.72 1.50 -3.95
N ARG A 24 -2.48 2.38 -4.62
CA ARG A 24 -3.17 2.02 -5.87
C ARG A 24 -2.19 1.63 -6.97
N ALA A 25 -1.09 2.36 -7.11
CA ALA A 25 -0.06 2.08 -8.11
C ALA A 25 0.62 0.73 -7.83
N ALA A 26 1.00 0.45 -6.58
CA ALA A 26 1.59 -0.83 -6.19
C ALA A 26 0.63 -2.01 -6.43
N ILE A 27 -0.66 -1.85 -6.10
CA ILE A 27 -1.68 -2.87 -6.37
C ILE A 27 -1.85 -3.13 -7.87
N ARG A 28 -1.91 -2.07 -8.68
CA ARG A 28 -2.00 -2.17 -10.15
C ARG A 28 -0.77 -2.84 -10.75
N ALA A 29 0.42 -2.43 -10.34
CA ALA A 29 1.68 -3.03 -10.81
C ALA A 29 1.79 -4.51 -10.45
N ARG A 30 1.24 -4.92 -9.30
CA ARG A 30 1.18 -6.34 -8.90
C ARG A 30 0.07 -7.13 -9.61
N GLY A 31 -0.94 -6.44 -10.15
CA GLY A 31 -2.10 -7.06 -10.78
C GLY A 31 -3.00 -7.83 -9.81
N LEU A 32 -3.02 -7.45 -8.52
CA LEU A 32 -3.84 -8.13 -7.51
C LEU A 32 -5.16 -7.39 -7.26
N GLY A 33 -6.25 -8.14 -7.18
CA GLY A 33 -7.53 -7.63 -6.68
C GLY A 33 -7.52 -7.47 -5.15
N LEU A 34 -8.37 -6.56 -4.65
CA LEU A 34 -8.53 -6.31 -3.22
C LEU A 34 -8.93 -7.55 -2.41
N GLU A 35 -9.75 -8.42 -2.99
CA GLU A 35 -10.15 -9.69 -2.36
C GLU A 35 -8.97 -10.63 -2.15
N ARG A 36 -8.09 -10.74 -3.15
CA ARG A 36 -6.91 -11.60 -3.06
C ARG A 36 -5.89 -11.05 -2.06
N ILE A 37 -5.78 -9.73 -1.97
CA ILE A 37 -4.98 -9.05 -0.94
C ILE A 37 -5.55 -9.37 0.44
N ARG A 38 -6.86 -9.17 0.65
CA ARG A 38 -7.54 -9.48 1.91
C ARG A 38 -7.32 -10.94 2.32
N TYR A 39 -7.48 -11.88 1.40
CA TYR A 39 -7.27 -13.30 1.66
C TYR A 39 -5.85 -13.57 2.16
N ARG A 40 -4.84 -13.03 1.48
CA ARG A 40 -3.43 -13.20 1.88
C ARG A 40 -3.10 -12.55 3.22
N LEU A 41 -3.73 -11.42 3.55
CA LEU A 41 -3.58 -10.79 4.86
C LEU A 41 -4.21 -11.65 5.97
N LEU A 42 -5.37 -12.25 5.69
CA LEU A 42 -6.03 -13.17 6.61
C LEU A 42 -5.19 -14.44 6.86
N GLU A 43 -4.60 -15.03 5.81
CA GLU A 43 -3.69 -16.18 5.94
C GLU A 43 -2.46 -15.87 6.81
N ARG A 44 -2.04 -14.61 6.87
CA ARG A 44 -0.93 -14.13 7.70
C ARG A 44 -1.36 -13.74 9.12
N GLY A 45 -2.61 -14.00 9.49
CA GLY A 45 -3.15 -13.68 10.81
C GLY A 45 -3.48 -12.21 11.00
N VAL A 46 -3.56 -11.41 9.92
CA VAL A 46 -3.86 -9.97 10.00
C VAL A 46 -5.17 -9.66 9.24
N PRO A 47 -6.33 -9.85 9.87
CA PRO A 47 -7.61 -9.64 9.20
C PRO A 47 -7.85 -8.15 8.89
N VAL A 48 -8.13 -7.84 7.62
CA VAL A 48 -8.56 -6.50 7.18
C VAL A 48 -9.79 -6.62 6.27
N SER A 49 -10.77 -5.75 6.49
CA SER A 49 -11.99 -5.70 5.67
C SER A 49 -11.73 -5.07 4.30
N LEU A 50 -12.46 -5.51 3.27
CA LEU A 50 -12.44 -4.88 1.94
C LEU A 50 -12.74 -3.39 1.99
N ALA A 51 -13.71 -2.98 2.82
CA ALA A 51 -14.04 -1.58 3.03
C ALA A 51 -12.84 -0.77 3.56
N THR A 52 -12.06 -1.33 4.49
CA THR A 52 -10.85 -0.71 5.01
C THR A 52 -9.79 -0.54 3.93
N LEU A 53 -9.54 -1.58 3.12
CA LEU A 53 -8.62 -1.48 1.97
C LEU A 53 -9.09 -0.44 0.94
N SER A 54 -10.40 -0.39 0.67
CA SER A 54 -10.99 0.62 -0.21
C SER A 54 -10.82 2.03 0.35
N TYR A 55 -11.02 2.23 1.66
CA TYR A 55 -10.81 3.54 2.28
C TYR A 55 -9.35 3.98 2.27
N TRP A 56 -8.40 3.04 2.40
CA TRP A 56 -6.98 3.30 2.25
C TRP A 56 -6.64 3.72 0.82
N GLN A 57 -7.20 3.04 -0.18
CA GLN A 57 -7.05 3.41 -1.59
C GLN A 57 -7.67 4.76 -1.91
N SER A 58 -8.78 5.15 -1.29
CA SER A 58 -9.38 6.47 -1.52
C SER A 58 -8.71 7.59 -0.70
N GLY A 59 -7.83 7.25 0.23
CA GLY A 59 -7.23 8.21 1.17
C GLY A 59 -8.20 8.75 2.22
N ARG A 60 -9.38 8.13 2.37
CA ARG A 60 -10.39 8.51 3.37
C ARG A 60 -10.02 8.07 4.78
N CYS A 61 -9.20 7.04 4.91
CA CYS A 61 -8.73 6.52 6.19
C CYS A 61 -7.27 6.08 6.06
N ARG A 62 -6.48 6.23 7.12
CA ARG A 62 -5.07 5.84 7.17
C ARG A 62 -4.83 4.77 8.24
N PRO A 63 -3.92 3.80 8.00
CA PRO A 63 -3.48 2.87 9.03
C PRO A 63 -2.75 3.60 10.17
N GLU A 64 -3.43 3.90 11.28
CA GLU A 64 -2.80 4.54 12.45
C GLU A 64 -2.68 3.57 13.64
N ARG A 65 -3.50 2.51 13.66
CA ARG A 65 -3.53 1.54 14.76
C ARG A 65 -2.48 0.44 14.57
N PRO A 66 -1.96 -0.17 15.64
CA PRO A 66 -0.98 -1.26 15.57
C PRO A 66 -1.40 -2.42 14.66
N GLY A 67 -2.67 -2.85 14.73
CA GLY A 67 -3.19 -3.91 13.85
C GLY A 67 -3.24 -3.52 12.37
N SER A 68 -3.55 -2.25 12.07
CA SER A 68 -3.56 -1.73 10.71
C SER A 68 -2.14 -1.56 10.15
N LEU A 69 -1.17 -1.21 11.01
CA LEU A 69 0.25 -1.14 10.65
C LEU A 69 0.80 -2.54 10.36
N ALA A 70 0.48 -3.54 11.19
CA ALA A 70 0.84 -4.93 10.91
C ALA A 70 0.26 -5.41 9.56
N ALA A 71 -0.98 -5.02 9.26
CA ALA A 71 -1.60 -5.35 7.98
C ALA A 71 -0.91 -4.65 6.81
N LEU A 72 -0.46 -3.42 7.02
CA LEU A 72 0.29 -2.68 6.02
C LEU A 72 1.65 -3.30 5.73
N THR A 73 2.38 -3.74 6.76
CA THR A 73 3.66 -4.43 6.58
C THR A 73 3.47 -5.75 5.81
N ALA A 74 2.44 -6.52 6.16
CA ALA A 74 2.09 -7.73 5.40
C ALA A 74 1.65 -7.43 3.96
N LEU A 75 0.98 -6.29 3.74
CA LEU A 75 0.57 -5.83 2.43
C LEU A 75 1.78 -5.46 1.56
N GLU A 76 2.77 -4.78 2.12
CA GLU A 76 4.03 -4.43 1.44
C GLU A 76 4.71 -5.70 0.88
N ASP A 77 4.80 -6.76 1.68
CA ASP A 77 5.34 -8.06 1.27
C ASP A 77 4.52 -8.72 0.16
N VAL A 78 3.18 -8.71 0.27
CA VAL A 78 2.28 -9.26 -0.76
C VAL A 78 2.42 -8.52 -2.10
N LEU A 79 2.59 -7.20 -2.03
CA LEU A 79 2.79 -6.34 -3.19
C LEU A 79 4.21 -6.41 -3.75
N GLY A 80 5.16 -6.97 -3.00
CA GLY A 80 6.57 -7.03 -3.40
C GLY A 80 7.24 -5.65 -3.41
N VAL A 81 6.73 -4.70 -2.62
CA VAL A 81 7.35 -3.39 -2.43
C VAL A 81 8.32 -3.43 -1.26
N PRO A 82 9.32 -2.53 -1.19
CA PRO A 82 10.24 -2.50 -0.07
C PRO A 82 9.47 -2.31 1.26
N PRO A 83 9.86 -3.05 2.32
CA PRO A 83 9.21 -2.93 3.62
C PRO A 83 9.37 -1.51 4.16
N GLY A 84 8.31 -0.97 4.72
CA GLY A 84 8.26 0.39 5.24
C GLY A 84 8.05 1.49 4.18
N SER A 85 8.03 1.17 2.88
CA SER A 85 7.77 2.17 1.83
C SER A 85 6.41 2.84 1.97
N LEU A 86 5.33 2.07 2.17
CA LEU A 86 3.99 2.62 2.38
C LEU A 86 3.83 3.14 3.80
N THR A 87 4.43 2.47 4.78
CA THR A 87 4.38 2.86 6.20
C THR A 87 4.98 4.25 6.43
N ARG A 88 6.09 4.56 5.74
CA ARG A 88 6.72 5.90 5.74
C ARG A 88 5.77 7.00 5.29
N LEU A 89 4.82 6.70 4.41
CA LEU A 89 3.85 7.68 3.89
C LEU A 89 2.72 8.01 4.88
N LEU A 90 2.65 7.31 6.03
CA LEU A 90 1.62 7.49 7.05
C LEU A 90 2.04 8.37 8.23
N GLY A 91 3.34 8.46 8.52
CA GLY A 91 3.95 9.32 9.55
C GLY A 91 4.34 10.71 9.02
N PRO A 92 4.65 11.69 9.90
CA PRO A 92 4.52 13.12 9.58
C PRO A 92 5.31 13.51 8.33
N PRO A 93 4.69 14.31 7.45
CA PRO A 93 5.12 14.50 6.08
C PRO A 93 6.45 15.25 6.09
N ARG A 94 7.56 14.63 5.69
CA ARG A 94 8.83 15.36 5.68
C ARG A 94 9.24 15.79 4.28
N ARG A 95 9.07 17.11 4.13
CA ARG A 95 9.70 18.09 3.25
C ARG A 95 9.56 17.85 1.75
N ARG A 96 8.61 18.61 1.18
CA ARG A 96 8.82 19.29 -0.09
C ARG A 96 10.19 19.99 -0.05
N THR A 97 11.09 19.62 -0.96
CA THR A 97 12.17 20.49 -1.44
C THR A 97 11.66 21.14 -2.72
#